data_AF-A0A2X5NFU0-F1
#
_entry.id   AF-A0A2X5NFU0-F1
#
_cell.length_a   1.000
_cell.length_b   1.000
_cell.length_c   1.000
_cell.angle_alpha   90.00
_cell.angle_beta   90.00
_cell.angle_gamma   90.00
#
_symmetry.space_group_name_H-M   'P 1'
#
loop_
_entity.id
_entity.type
_entity.pdbx_description
1 polymer ?
#
loop_
_entity_poly.entity_id
_entity_poly.type
_entity_poly.pdbx_seq_one_letter_code
_entity_poly.pdbx_strand_id
1 'polypeptide(L)'
;MATVYTLSITSDVVNSVTSVATSTTGNLLTETSSSEGSDTVPTGTLITSVGTTALSTSGNTEITGQYGILTIDQQGDYTYTLNAGQTTDTLSSAEKFTYTLTEPDGTITTKILSINLNNNALKAVDDQASLDVSATEVESAYSEAVASGTLNTATSSSQTTTFGNEFSVDSNTVLTGTHLIITGTQSSVSATASLTLSYNIYEGSDATGTLVASGTVTPTTTLSLTQKVTTADIDLSDNDLSAGDYYVQISATSSATGLLTIAPTVSFSSTISGTEVSVSNFQTSSESSDVTGNLYDGTDSDGTADELQTVYTKLTVTNESDSSVTLNQYDTASQTLTGLYGTLTIHGDGSYSYALNSNINVADMTQKEMFSYTLTAEDGSTTSKANLTINLHPTITGTSQADTTGGTAYDDTFHLEGGADTVVYKVLSDDNTGGNGSDTWDDFSVSEGDHIDLDALLVGWDGKESSLGNYVSVTHTDSGNTIVSIDRDGSGSAYQSTTLVTLENVNATMDEILHHSSTDNPS
;
A
#
# COMPACT_ATOMS: atom_id res chain seq x y z
N MET A 1 72.78 10.65 7.69
CA MET A 1 71.36 10.75 7.34
C MET A 1 70.76 9.36 7.37
N ALA A 2 69.83 9.10 8.29
CA ALA A 2 68.80 8.07 8.19
C ALA A 2 67.77 8.38 9.28
N THR A 3 66.60 8.82 8.83
CA THR A 3 65.41 9.15 9.61
C THR A 3 64.86 7.87 10.23
N VAL A 4 64.73 7.81 11.55
CA VAL A 4 63.98 6.74 12.22
C VAL A 4 62.54 7.24 12.35
N TYR A 5 61.63 6.63 11.60
CA TYR A 5 60.19 6.87 11.72
C TYR A 5 59.72 6.45 13.11
N THR A 6 59.06 7.35 13.83
CA THR A 6 58.26 7.02 15.01
C THR A 6 56.86 6.69 14.51
N LEU A 7 56.43 5.45 14.70
CA LEU A 7 55.05 5.05 14.47
C LEU A 7 54.22 5.64 15.62
N SER A 8 53.47 6.72 15.34
CA SER A 8 52.49 7.29 16.29
C SER A 8 51.12 6.73 15.94
N ILE A 9 50.67 5.71 16.67
CA ILE A 9 49.28 5.26 16.66
C ILE A 9 48.49 6.26 17.50
N THR A 10 47.60 7.04 16.87
CA THR A 10 46.86 8.12 17.55
C THR A 10 45.46 7.69 18.02
N SER A 11 45.03 6.48 17.64
CA SER A 11 43.84 5.78 18.14
C SER A 11 43.91 4.35 17.63
N ASP A 12 43.81 3.37 18.53
CA ASP A 12 43.45 2.00 18.19
C ASP A 12 42.01 1.83 18.70
N VAL A 13 41.06 1.61 17.79
CA VAL A 13 39.67 1.31 18.18
C VAL A 13 39.61 -0.20 18.34
N VAL A 14 39.79 -0.67 19.56
CA VAL A 14 39.46 -2.05 19.93
C VAL A 14 37.97 -2.09 20.18
N ASN A 15 37.18 -2.49 19.18
CA ASN A 15 35.82 -2.93 19.42
C ASN A 15 35.92 -4.32 20.06
N SER A 16 35.36 -4.48 21.26
CA SER A 16 35.33 -5.77 21.93
C SER A 16 33.90 -6.27 21.96
N VAL A 17 33.65 -7.36 21.23
CA VAL A 17 32.39 -8.10 21.26
C VAL A 17 32.20 -8.75 22.62
N THR A 18 31.01 -8.69 23.20
CA THR A 18 30.75 -9.38 24.46
C THR A 18 29.58 -10.33 24.30
N SER A 19 29.82 -11.63 24.55
CA SER A 19 28.77 -12.63 24.65
C SER A 19 27.77 -12.25 25.75
N VAL A 20 26.49 -12.48 25.50
CA VAL A 20 25.48 -12.65 26.56
C VAL A 20 25.66 -14.06 27.12
N ALA A 21 25.53 -14.24 28.44
CA ALA A 21 25.67 -15.56 29.06
C ALA A 21 24.62 -16.52 28.47
N THR A 22 25.08 -17.66 27.94
CA THR A 22 24.24 -18.72 27.35
C THR A 22 24.68 -20.08 27.89
N SER A 23 23.78 -21.07 27.90
CA SER A 23 24.07 -22.39 28.45
C SER A 23 23.61 -23.54 27.54
N THR A 24 24.36 -24.64 27.56
CA THR A 24 23.98 -25.91 26.91
C THR A 24 24.01 -27.04 27.93
N THR A 25 23.14 -28.04 27.76
CA THR A 25 22.98 -29.18 28.68
C THR A 25 23.11 -30.51 27.94
N GLY A 26 23.55 -31.56 28.62
CA GLY A 26 23.59 -32.91 28.07
C GLY A 26 23.90 -33.97 29.13
N ASN A 27 24.02 -35.23 28.70
CA ASN A 27 24.45 -36.33 29.57
C ASN A 27 25.54 -37.18 28.89
N LEU A 28 26.73 -37.28 29.49
CA LEU A 28 27.89 -37.99 28.92
C LEU A 28 27.77 -39.53 28.90
N LEU A 29 26.84 -40.11 29.66
CA LEU A 29 26.65 -41.55 29.78
C LEU A 29 25.40 -42.07 29.05
N THR A 30 24.41 -41.21 28.81
CA THR A 30 23.10 -41.60 28.27
C THR A 30 22.70 -40.86 26.99
N GLU A 31 23.51 -39.93 26.48
CA GLU A 31 23.20 -39.26 25.23
C GLU A 31 23.09 -40.25 24.05
N THR A 32 21.99 -40.14 23.32
CA THR A 32 21.69 -40.90 22.09
C THR A 32 21.65 -39.99 20.86
N SER A 33 21.98 -38.71 21.01
CA SER A 33 21.69 -37.60 20.07
C SER A 33 22.78 -37.34 19.03
N SER A 34 23.93 -38.03 19.09
CA SER A 34 25.02 -37.80 18.15
C SER A 34 24.86 -38.61 16.86
N SER A 35 25.23 -38.04 15.71
CA SER A 35 25.34 -38.75 14.43
C SER A 35 26.41 -39.85 14.42
N GLU A 36 27.21 -39.94 15.49
CA GLU A 36 28.33 -40.86 15.67
C GLU A 36 27.93 -42.12 16.48
N GLY A 37 26.66 -42.24 16.90
CA GLY A 37 26.13 -43.36 17.68
C GLY A 37 26.06 -43.10 19.19
N SER A 38 25.42 -44.01 19.92
CA SER A 38 25.29 -43.95 21.39
C SER A 38 26.45 -44.68 22.06
N ASP A 39 27.10 -44.02 23.03
CA ASP A 39 28.11 -44.67 23.87
C ASP A 39 27.41 -45.75 24.73
N THR A 40 27.83 -47.01 24.57
CA THR A 40 27.34 -48.12 25.40
C THR A 40 28.31 -48.35 26.55
N VAL A 41 28.00 -47.77 27.71
CA VAL A 41 28.79 -47.94 28.94
C VAL A 41 28.15 -48.99 29.87
N PRO A 42 28.94 -49.81 30.58
CA PRO A 42 28.40 -50.75 31.57
C PRO A 42 27.56 -50.05 32.63
N THR A 43 26.48 -50.70 33.07
CA THR A 43 25.60 -50.17 34.13
C THR A 43 26.41 -49.93 35.42
N GLY A 44 26.32 -48.73 35.98
CA GLY A 44 27.07 -48.33 37.17
C GLY A 44 28.40 -47.63 36.87
N THR A 45 28.72 -47.38 35.59
CA THR A 45 29.82 -46.48 35.22
C THR A 45 29.56 -45.08 35.74
N LEU A 46 30.59 -44.43 36.29
CA LEU A 46 30.53 -43.07 36.79
C LEU A 46 31.59 -42.18 36.13
N ILE A 47 31.30 -40.89 36.01
CA ILE A 47 32.34 -39.89 35.75
C ILE A 47 33.02 -39.56 37.08
N THR A 48 34.32 -39.80 37.19
CA THR A 48 35.06 -39.65 38.46
C THR A 48 35.94 -38.41 38.50
N SER A 49 36.39 -37.90 37.36
CA SER A 49 37.09 -36.62 37.27
C SER A 49 36.89 -35.91 35.93
N VAL A 50 37.09 -34.59 35.94
CA VAL A 50 37.29 -33.78 34.74
C VAL A 50 38.64 -33.07 34.88
N GLY A 51 39.56 -33.35 33.95
CA GLY A 51 40.96 -32.98 34.09
C GLY A 51 41.54 -33.55 35.38
N THR A 52 42.04 -32.67 36.24
CA THR A 52 42.59 -33.01 37.57
C THR A 52 41.58 -32.90 38.71
N THR A 53 40.36 -32.44 38.44
CA THR A 53 39.34 -32.19 39.47
C THR A 53 38.47 -33.42 39.66
N ALA A 54 38.48 -33.99 40.86
CA ALA A 54 37.59 -35.10 41.22
C ALA A 54 36.15 -34.61 41.40
N LEU A 55 35.19 -35.38 40.90
CA LEU A 55 33.76 -35.08 41.00
C LEU A 55 33.23 -35.42 42.38
N SER A 56 32.36 -34.56 42.91
CA SER A 56 31.63 -34.77 44.16
C SER A 56 30.86 -36.10 44.13
N THR A 57 30.93 -36.89 45.21
CA THR A 57 30.13 -38.12 45.33
C THR A 57 28.64 -37.86 45.58
N SER A 58 28.25 -36.59 45.73
CA SER A 58 26.85 -36.16 45.81
C SER A 58 26.67 -34.78 45.18
N GLY A 59 25.83 -34.68 44.15
CA GLY A 59 25.53 -33.43 43.45
C GLY A 59 26.58 -33.01 42.42
N ASN A 60 26.41 -31.80 41.87
CA ASN A 60 27.24 -31.28 40.79
C ASN A 60 28.60 -30.76 41.29
N THR A 61 29.56 -30.73 40.39
CA THR A 61 30.88 -30.11 40.54
C THR A 61 31.06 -29.06 39.46
N GLU A 62 31.53 -27.88 39.82
CA GLU A 62 31.86 -26.81 38.87
C GLU A 62 33.32 -26.92 38.45
N ILE A 63 33.54 -26.87 37.14
CA ILE A 63 34.84 -26.85 36.49
C ILE A 63 34.94 -25.53 35.73
N THR A 64 35.80 -24.63 36.22
CA THR A 64 36.09 -23.38 35.51
C THR A 64 36.89 -23.68 34.26
N GLY A 65 36.26 -23.48 33.11
CA GLY A 65 36.88 -23.51 31.79
C GLY A 65 37.59 -22.20 31.45
N GLN A 66 38.13 -22.15 30.24
CA GLN A 66 38.72 -20.97 29.64
C GLN A 66 37.65 -19.92 29.29
N TYR A 67 36.50 -20.34 28.76
CA TYR A 67 35.46 -19.43 28.27
C TYR A 67 34.16 -19.49 29.09
N GLY A 68 34.00 -20.49 29.94
CA GLY A 68 32.79 -20.70 30.72
C GLY A 68 32.98 -21.62 31.93
N ILE A 69 31.86 -22.06 32.51
CA ILE A 69 31.84 -22.97 33.65
C ILE A 69 31.06 -24.22 33.26
N LEU A 70 31.70 -25.39 33.37
CA LEU A 70 31.05 -26.70 33.24
C LEU A 70 30.60 -27.18 34.63
N THR A 71 29.30 -27.33 34.82
CA THR A 71 28.69 -27.90 36.02
C THR A 71 28.24 -29.33 35.69
N ILE A 72 28.84 -30.34 36.32
CA ILE A 72 28.63 -31.75 35.96
C ILE A 72 28.59 -32.66 37.20
N ASP A 73 27.82 -33.75 37.16
CA ASP A 73 27.78 -34.78 38.20
C ASP A 73 28.38 -36.13 37.77
N GLN A 74 28.44 -37.10 38.70
CA GLN A 74 28.99 -38.44 38.41
C GLN A 74 28.11 -39.29 37.50
N GLN A 75 26.83 -38.92 37.33
CA GLN A 75 25.87 -39.57 36.43
C GLN A 75 25.97 -39.02 35.00
N GLY A 76 26.86 -38.04 34.79
CA GLY A 76 27.18 -37.48 33.48
C GLY A 76 26.28 -36.33 33.09
N ASP A 77 25.28 -35.95 33.90
CA ASP A 77 24.44 -34.79 33.64
C ASP A 77 25.29 -33.52 33.77
N TYR A 78 25.30 -32.70 32.72
CA TYR A 78 26.08 -31.47 32.71
C TYR A 78 25.31 -30.28 32.15
N THR A 79 25.70 -29.10 32.63
CA THR A 79 25.37 -27.80 32.06
C THR A 79 26.69 -27.05 31.85
N TYR A 80 26.95 -26.55 30.65
CA TYR A 80 28.03 -25.60 30.41
C TYR A 80 27.43 -24.20 30.23
N THR A 81 27.92 -23.22 30.98
CA THR A 81 27.51 -21.82 30.86
C THR A 81 28.69 -20.98 30.35
N LEU A 82 28.53 -20.34 29.19
CA LEU A 82 29.52 -19.41 28.66
C LEU A 82 29.55 -18.15 29.53
N ASN A 83 30.74 -17.67 29.89
CA ASN A 83 30.87 -16.41 30.62
C ASN A 83 30.36 -15.26 29.76
N ALA A 84 29.71 -14.28 30.37
CA ALA A 84 29.41 -13.01 29.68
C ALA A 84 30.73 -12.29 29.36
N GLY A 85 30.74 -11.47 28.30
CA GLY A 85 31.93 -10.65 28.00
C GLY A 85 32.94 -11.29 27.05
N GLN A 86 32.69 -12.48 26.50
CA GLN A 86 33.63 -13.14 25.58
C GLN A 86 33.54 -12.50 24.20
N THR A 87 34.68 -12.23 23.58
CA THR A 87 34.76 -11.68 22.21
C THR A 87 34.96 -12.81 21.21
N THR A 88 34.46 -12.67 19.99
CA THR A 88 34.72 -13.61 18.89
C THR A 88 36.21 -13.80 18.61
N ASP A 89 37.02 -12.76 18.81
CA ASP A 89 38.49 -12.83 18.67
C ASP A 89 39.19 -13.65 19.76
N THR A 90 38.54 -13.83 20.92
CA THR A 90 39.11 -14.57 22.05
C THR A 90 38.59 -15.99 22.15
N LEU A 91 37.39 -16.28 21.62
CA LEU A 91 36.77 -17.60 21.60
C LEU A 91 37.45 -18.53 20.59
N SER A 92 37.80 -19.74 21.03
CA SER A 92 38.14 -20.84 20.12
C SER A 92 36.86 -21.41 19.49
N SER A 93 36.97 -22.17 18.40
CA SER A 93 35.82 -22.85 17.79
C SER A 93 35.15 -23.90 18.69
N ALA A 94 35.87 -24.40 19.69
CA ALA A 94 35.34 -25.27 20.73
C ALA A 94 36.21 -25.24 21.99
N GLU A 95 35.59 -25.46 23.15
CA GLU A 95 36.27 -25.74 24.41
C GLU A 95 36.21 -27.23 24.75
N LYS A 96 37.31 -27.80 25.25
CA LYS A 96 37.46 -29.25 25.43
C LYS A 96 37.73 -29.61 26.89
N PHE A 97 36.92 -30.50 27.43
CA PHE A 97 37.07 -31.06 28.77
C PHE A 97 37.39 -32.55 28.68
N THR A 98 38.58 -32.96 29.12
CA THR A 98 38.92 -34.38 29.24
C THR A 98 38.32 -34.95 30.51
N TYR A 99 37.45 -35.94 30.41
CA TYR A 99 36.81 -36.57 31.56
C TYR A 99 37.19 -38.05 31.70
N THR A 100 37.10 -38.55 32.93
CA THR A 100 37.47 -39.92 33.30
C THR A 100 36.24 -40.72 33.67
N LEU A 101 36.03 -41.83 32.97
CA LEU A 101 35.03 -42.84 33.34
C LEU A 101 35.68 -43.90 34.23
N THR A 102 34.93 -44.37 35.22
CA THR A 102 35.31 -45.52 36.04
C THR A 102 34.17 -46.53 36.05
N GLU A 103 34.46 -47.71 35.54
CA GLU A 103 33.54 -48.83 35.50
C GLU A 103 33.45 -49.54 36.87
N PRO A 104 32.38 -50.31 37.15
CA PRO A 104 32.24 -51.02 38.42
C PRO A 104 33.37 -52.01 38.73
N ASP A 105 34.07 -52.52 37.72
CA ASP A 105 35.22 -53.42 37.88
C ASP A 105 36.55 -52.68 38.18
N GLY A 106 36.52 -51.35 38.21
CA GLY A 106 37.66 -50.48 38.44
C GLY A 106 38.42 -50.10 37.17
N THR A 107 37.96 -50.49 35.98
CA THR A 107 38.53 -50.05 34.70
C THR A 107 38.35 -48.54 34.53
N ILE A 108 39.41 -47.86 34.09
CA ILE A 108 39.44 -46.41 33.92
C ILE A 108 39.72 -46.07 32.45
N THR A 109 38.88 -45.20 31.88
CA THR A 109 39.01 -44.70 30.50
C THR A 109 38.87 -43.18 30.48
N THR A 110 39.59 -42.50 29.59
CA THR A 110 39.43 -41.06 29.37
C THR A 110 38.78 -40.76 28.03
N LYS A 111 37.96 -39.71 28.00
CA LYS A 111 37.22 -39.20 26.83
C LYS A 111 37.23 -37.67 26.84
N ILE A 112 36.77 -37.06 25.76
CA ILE A 112 36.75 -35.60 25.58
C ILE A 112 35.32 -35.16 25.34
N LEU A 113 34.80 -34.28 26.19
CA LEU A 113 33.63 -33.45 25.92
C LEU A 113 34.10 -32.21 25.16
N SER A 114 33.58 -31.99 23.96
CA SER A 114 33.85 -30.77 23.18
C SER A 114 32.60 -29.90 23.17
N ILE A 115 32.66 -28.73 23.80
CA ILE A 115 31.63 -27.70 23.74
C ILE A 115 31.90 -26.83 22.51
N ASN A 116 30.99 -26.84 21.53
CA ASN A 116 31.07 -25.97 20.37
C ASN A 116 30.79 -24.52 20.80
N LEU A 117 31.69 -23.60 20.46
CA LEU A 117 31.60 -22.18 20.81
C LEU A 117 31.46 -21.27 19.58
N ASN A 118 31.22 -21.86 18.39
CA ASN A 118 30.98 -21.09 17.19
C ASN A 118 29.67 -20.33 17.32
N ASN A 119 29.65 -19.08 16.85
CA ASN A 119 28.40 -18.35 16.68
C ASN A 119 27.56 -19.07 15.63
N ASN A 120 26.24 -18.92 15.75
CA ASN A 120 25.34 -19.34 14.71
C ASN A 120 25.66 -18.60 13.40
N ALA A 121 25.40 -19.28 12.29
CA ALA A 121 25.48 -18.65 10.98
C ALA A 121 24.41 -17.56 10.86
N LEU A 122 24.72 -16.47 10.16
CA LEU A 122 23.72 -15.45 9.87
C LEU A 122 22.56 -16.04 9.09
N LYS A 123 21.34 -15.76 9.54
CA LYS A 123 20.12 -16.17 8.87
C LYS A 123 19.14 -15.00 8.91
N ALA A 124 18.98 -14.33 7.79
CA ALA A 124 17.89 -13.38 7.56
C ALA A 124 16.65 -14.16 7.07
N VAL A 125 15.46 -13.72 7.45
CA VAL A 125 14.17 -14.36 7.10
C VAL A 125 13.26 -13.32 6.48
N ASP A 126 12.55 -13.66 5.40
CA ASP A 126 11.65 -12.68 4.76
C ASP A 126 10.56 -12.22 5.75
N ASP A 127 10.38 -10.90 5.84
CA ASP A 127 9.45 -10.22 6.74
C ASP A 127 8.32 -9.58 5.93
N GLN A 128 7.12 -9.59 6.49
CA GLN A 128 5.91 -9.08 5.86
C GLN A 128 5.14 -8.21 6.86
N ALA A 129 4.92 -6.95 6.50
CA ALA A 129 4.02 -6.05 7.22
C ALA A 129 2.74 -5.85 6.41
N SER A 130 1.59 -5.69 7.06
CA SER A 130 0.32 -5.40 6.37
C SER A 130 -0.17 -4.00 6.72
N LEU A 131 -0.69 -3.28 5.73
CA LEU A 131 -1.22 -1.94 5.91
C LEU A 131 -2.51 -1.76 5.11
N ASP A 132 -3.61 -1.49 5.80
CA ASP A 132 -4.87 -1.10 5.17
C ASP A 132 -4.73 0.31 4.59
N VAL A 133 -5.17 0.47 3.34
CA VAL A 133 -5.02 1.73 2.59
C VAL A 133 -6.40 2.16 2.11
N SER A 134 -6.78 3.41 2.34
CA SER A 134 -8.00 3.97 1.75
C SER A 134 -7.65 4.85 0.57
N ALA A 135 -8.31 4.62 -0.57
CA ALA A 135 -8.21 5.44 -1.76
C ALA A 135 -9.59 5.95 -2.18
N THR A 136 -9.68 7.23 -2.52
CA THR A 136 -10.92 7.90 -2.93
C THR A 136 -10.69 8.69 -4.21
N GLU A 137 -11.75 9.07 -4.87
CA GLU A 137 -11.78 9.94 -6.03
C GLU A 137 -11.07 11.29 -5.78
N VAL A 138 -10.52 11.86 -6.86
CA VAL A 138 -9.96 13.21 -6.84
C VAL A 138 -11.05 14.23 -7.15
N GLU A 139 -11.21 15.20 -6.26
CA GLU A 139 -12.09 16.34 -6.46
C GLU A 139 -11.32 17.63 -6.77
N SER A 140 -11.91 18.49 -7.59
CA SER A 140 -11.39 19.84 -7.82
C SER A 140 -12.50 20.88 -7.93
N ALA A 141 -12.24 22.07 -7.40
CA ALA A 141 -13.21 23.16 -7.47
C ALA A 141 -13.32 23.69 -8.91
N TYR A 142 -14.55 23.74 -9.43
CA TYR A 142 -14.85 24.21 -10.77
C TYR A 142 -15.43 25.62 -10.76
N SER A 143 -14.98 26.48 -11.67
CA SER A 143 -15.57 27.81 -11.88
C SER A 143 -15.20 28.39 -13.24
N GLU A 144 -16.17 28.50 -14.13
CA GLU A 144 -16.00 29.08 -15.47
C GLU A 144 -16.98 30.22 -15.77
N ALA A 145 -16.51 31.28 -16.42
CA ALA A 145 -17.35 32.40 -16.84
C ALA A 145 -18.09 32.05 -18.16
N VAL A 146 -19.39 31.81 -18.06
CA VAL A 146 -20.18 31.20 -19.15
C VAL A 146 -21.08 32.16 -19.92
N ALA A 147 -21.24 33.40 -19.48
CA ALA A 147 -21.98 34.37 -20.30
C ALA A 147 -21.74 35.81 -19.84
N SER A 148 -21.81 36.73 -20.80
CA SER A 148 -21.93 38.15 -20.51
C SER A 148 -22.84 38.83 -21.52
N GLY A 149 -23.54 39.86 -21.08
CA GLY A 149 -24.55 40.51 -21.90
C GLY A 149 -24.91 41.88 -21.39
N THR A 150 -25.64 42.64 -22.19
CA THR A 150 -26.16 43.94 -21.78
C THR A 150 -27.60 44.11 -22.24
N LEU A 151 -28.46 44.57 -21.34
CA LEU A 151 -29.84 44.92 -21.63
C LEU A 151 -30.04 46.43 -21.46
N ASN A 152 -30.38 47.09 -22.56
CA ASN A 152 -30.89 48.45 -22.52
C ASN A 152 -32.39 48.38 -22.24
N THR A 153 -32.80 48.77 -21.03
CA THR A 153 -34.22 48.79 -20.66
C THR A 153 -34.95 49.89 -21.44
N ALA A 154 -36.29 49.82 -21.49
CA ALA A 154 -37.11 50.85 -22.11
C ALA A 154 -38.29 51.26 -21.20
N THR A 155 -38.69 52.52 -21.29
CA THR A 155 -39.80 53.07 -20.50
C THR A 155 -41.17 52.67 -21.03
N SER A 156 -41.27 52.40 -22.34
CA SER A 156 -42.54 52.22 -23.06
C SER A 156 -42.85 50.80 -23.50
N SER A 157 -41.87 49.89 -23.47
CA SER A 157 -42.01 48.51 -23.98
C SER A 157 -41.14 47.55 -23.18
N SER A 158 -41.52 46.27 -23.21
CA SER A 158 -40.64 45.19 -22.74
C SER A 158 -39.42 45.08 -23.65
N GLN A 159 -38.25 44.84 -23.07
CA GLN A 159 -37.01 44.61 -23.81
C GLN A 159 -36.40 43.29 -23.38
N THR A 160 -35.96 42.49 -24.35
CA THR A 160 -35.29 41.21 -24.12
C THR A 160 -33.94 41.20 -24.80
N THR A 161 -32.95 40.58 -24.15
CA THR A 161 -31.66 40.22 -24.72
C THR A 161 -31.36 38.77 -24.38
N THR A 162 -30.66 38.08 -25.27
CA THR A 162 -30.19 36.70 -25.05
C THR A 162 -28.68 36.68 -25.28
N PHE A 163 -27.97 36.01 -24.41
CA PHE A 163 -26.52 35.86 -24.45
C PHE A 163 -26.14 34.50 -23.86
N GLY A 164 -24.96 34.01 -24.20
CA GLY A 164 -24.51 32.69 -23.80
C GLY A 164 -23.09 32.43 -24.27
N ASN A 165 -22.46 31.44 -23.67
CA ASN A 165 -21.14 30.94 -24.03
C ASN A 165 -21.05 29.46 -23.64
N GLU A 166 -20.01 28.82 -24.16
CA GLU A 166 -19.66 27.45 -23.85
C GLU A 166 -18.91 27.35 -22.52
N PHE A 167 -18.96 26.17 -21.92
CA PHE A 167 -18.08 25.69 -20.84
C PHE A 167 -17.86 24.19 -21.05
N SER A 168 -16.79 23.64 -20.49
CA SER A 168 -16.49 22.20 -20.60
C SER A 168 -16.34 21.56 -19.24
N VAL A 169 -16.80 20.32 -19.13
CA VAL A 169 -16.46 19.39 -18.04
C VAL A 169 -15.37 18.47 -18.58
N ASP A 170 -14.28 18.33 -17.83
CA ASP A 170 -13.09 17.58 -18.25
C ASP A 170 -13.40 16.10 -18.51
N SER A 171 -12.59 15.45 -19.35
CA SER A 171 -12.72 14.01 -19.58
C SER A 171 -12.50 13.23 -18.28
N ASN A 172 -13.29 12.17 -18.07
CA ASN A 172 -13.25 11.32 -16.87
C ASN A 172 -13.53 12.09 -15.56
N THR A 173 -14.30 13.16 -15.65
CA THR A 173 -14.89 13.84 -14.50
C THR A 173 -16.39 14.00 -14.69
N VAL A 174 -17.07 14.25 -13.58
CA VAL A 174 -18.45 14.69 -13.52
C VAL A 174 -18.48 15.97 -12.69
N LEU A 175 -19.11 17.02 -13.21
CA LEU A 175 -19.35 18.24 -12.47
C LEU A 175 -20.60 18.08 -11.61
N THR A 176 -20.40 18.01 -10.31
CA THR A 176 -21.43 17.86 -9.28
C THR A 176 -21.63 19.15 -8.50
N GLY A 177 -22.74 19.25 -7.75
CA GLY A 177 -23.04 20.42 -6.94
C GLY A 177 -23.07 21.71 -7.77
N THR A 178 -23.57 21.61 -9.01
CA THR A 178 -23.51 22.68 -10.00
C THR A 178 -24.35 23.89 -9.58
N HIS A 179 -23.82 25.09 -9.76
CA HIS A 179 -24.50 26.36 -9.56
C HIS A 179 -24.33 27.27 -10.78
N LEU A 180 -25.42 27.90 -11.23
CA LEU A 180 -25.39 28.99 -12.19
C LEU A 180 -25.56 30.33 -11.47
N ILE A 181 -24.47 31.08 -11.36
CA ILE A 181 -24.44 32.37 -10.69
C ILE A 181 -24.59 33.47 -11.74
N ILE A 182 -25.64 34.28 -11.66
CA ILE A 182 -25.90 35.39 -12.59
C ILE A 182 -25.86 36.72 -11.82
N THR A 183 -24.92 37.58 -12.17
CA THR A 183 -24.79 38.93 -11.58
C THR A 183 -25.20 40.00 -12.56
N GLY A 184 -26.22 40.79 -12.20
CA GLY A 184 -26.66 41.98 -12.92
C GLY A 184 -26.17 43.25 -12.24
N THR A 185 -25.56 44.16 -13.01
CA THR A 185 -25.09 45.47 -12.54
C THR A 185 -25.76 46.58 -13.34
N GLN A 186 -26.38 47.53 -12.65
CA GLN A 186 -27.02 48.67 -13.30
C GLN A 186 -26.12 49.89 -13.39
N SER A 187 -26.30 50.64 -14.48
CA SER A 187 -25.62 51.92 -14.70
C SER A 187 -26.09 53.03 -13.74
N SER A 188 -27.32 52.96 -13.20
CA SER A 188 -27.88 53.95 -12.26
C SER A 188 -28.90 53.36 -11.28
N VAL A 189 -28.97 53.87 -10.04
CA VAL A 189 -29.84 53.37 -8.95
C VAL A 189 -31.23 54.05 -8.89
N SER A 190 -31.51 54.98 -9.82
CA SER A 190 -32.69 55.85 -9.76
C SER A 190 -33.95 55.30 -10.47
N ALA A 191 -33.93 54.05 -10.97
CA ALA A 191 -35.02 53.47 -11.76
C ALA A 191 -35.30 52.02 -11.34
N THR A 192 -36.58 51.66 -11.26
CA THR A 192 -37.06 50.31 -10.97
C THR A 192 -37.59 49.66 -12.24
N ALA A 193 -36.81 48.73 -12.82
CA ALA A 193 -37.28 47.80 -13.84
C ALA A 193 -37.46 46.42 -13.21
N SER A 194 -38.61 45.77 -13.45
CA SER A 194 -38.72 44.35 -13.09
C SER A 194 -37.98 43.55 -14.14
N LEU A 195 -37.05 42.72 -13.71
CA LEU A 195 -36.30 41.82 -14.58
C LEU A 195 -36.76 40.39 -14.35
N THR A 196 -36.98 39.66 -15.44
CA THR A 196 -37.17 38.22 -15.47
C THR A 196 -35.99 37.61 -16.20
N LEU A 197 -35.34 36.63 -15.58
CA LEU A 197 -34.27 35.85 -16.20
C LEU A 197 -34.81 34.45 -16.51
N SER A 198 -34.42 33.90 -17.64
CA SER A 198 -34.53 32.47 -17.91
C SER A 198 -33.18 31.96 -18.37
N TYR A 199 -32.88 30.71 -18.05
CA TYR A 199 -31.69 30.03 -18.51
C TYR A 199 -32.07 28.69 -19.15
N ASN A 200 -31.25 28.28 -20.11
CA ASN A 200 -31.19 26.95 -20.67
C ASN A 200 -29.72 26.52 -20.69
N ILE A 201 -29.45 25.28 -20.33
CA ILE A 201 -28.15 24.64 -20.50
C ILE A 201 -28.34 23.52 -21.51
N TYR A 202 -27.49 23.49 -22.52
CA TYR A 202 -27.49 22.49 -23.56
C TYR A 202 -26.18 21.70 -23.51
N GLU A 203 -26.27 20.40 -23.76
CA GLU A 203 -25.10 19.57 -24.08
C GLU A 203 -24.65 19.86 -25.51
N GLY A 204 -23.38 20.21 -25.68
CA GLY A 204 -22.74 20.63 -26.92
C GLY A 204 -22.40 22.13 -26.94
N SER A 205 -21.79 22.56 -28.05
CA SER A 205 -21.21 23.90 -28.19
C SER A 205 -22.25 25.02 -28.42
N ASP A 206 -23.52 24.71 -28.63
CA ASP A 206 -24.54 25.75 -28.88
C ASP A 206 -25.96 25.36 -28.41
N ALA A 207 -26.91 26.27 -28.64
CA ALA A 207 -28.31 26.10 -28.26
C ALA A 207 -29.09 25.11 -29.15
N THR A 208 -28.43 24.34 -30.02
CA THR A 208 -29.04 23.25 -30.80
C THR A 208 -28.86 21.88 -30.16
N GLY A 209 -28.03 21.81 -29.11
CA GLY A 209 -27.76 20.63 -28.31
C GLY A 209 -28.95 20.07 -27.54
N THR A 210 -28.72 18.98 -26.81
CA THR A 210 -29.73 18.38 -25.92
C THR A 210 -29.94 19.30 -24.72
N LEU A 211 -31.19 19.67 -24.42
CA LEU A 211 -31.47 20.50 -23.25
C LEU A 211 -31.27 19.68 -21.97
N VAL A 212 -30.31 20.05 -21.13
CA VAL A 212 -30.01 19.36 -19.87
C VAL A 212 -30.71 20.01 -18.69
N ALA A 213 -30.73 21.35 -18.63
CA ALA A 213 -31.38 22.09 -17.56
C ALA A 213 -32.05 23.35 -18.11
N SER A 214 -33.18 23.74 -17.53
CA SER A 214 -33.79 25.03 -17.83
C SER A 214 -34.61 25.54 -16.66
N GLY A 215 -34.74 26.86 -16.58
CA GLY A 215 -35.54 27.46 -15.53
C GLY A 215 -35.81 28.93 -15.77
N THR A 216 -36.83 29.41 -15.08
CA THR A 216 -37.12 30.84 -14.98
C THR A 216 -36.81 31.29 -13.58
N VAL A 217 -35.90 32.25 -13.44
CA VAL A 217 -35.69 32.94 -12.18
C VAL A 217 -36.74 34.05 -12.12
N THR A 218 -37.85 33.72 -11.47
CA THR A 218 -38.80 34.72 -10.99
C THR A 218 -38.36 35.05 -9.58
N PRO A 219 -37.63 36.15 -9.37
CA PRO A 219 -36.98 36.36 -8.09
C PRO A 219 -38.05 36.46 -7.00
N THR A 220 -38.05 35.52 -6.04
CA THR A 220 -38.94 35.47 -4.85
C THR A 220 -38.79 36.70 -3.96
N THR A 221 -37.77 37.50 -4.24
CA THR A 221 -37.71 38.92 -3.93
C THR A 221 -37.35 39.60 -5.23
N THR A 222 -38.29 40.27 -5.92
CA THR A 222 -38.02 41.19 -7.05
C THR A 222 -36.59 41.71 -6.96
N LEU A 223 -35.74 41.53 -7.98
CA LEU A 223 -34.45 42.21 -8.10
C LEU A 223 -34.74 43.70 -7.89
N SER A 224 -34.69 44.14 -6.63
CA SER A 224 -35.14 45.46 -6.23
C SER A 224 -33.98 46.33 -6.60
N LEU A 225 -34.14 47.01 -7.74
CA LEU A 225 -33.15 47.87 -8.38
C LEU A 225 -32.74 49.08 -7.51
N THR A 226 -33.06 49.06 -6.22
CA THR A 226 -32.49 49.88 -5.14
C THR A 226 -31.03 49.55 -4.84
N GLN A 227 -30.48 48.41 -5.29
CA GLN A 227 -29.04 48.08 -5.21
C GLN A 227 -28.39 48.09 -6.60
N LYS A 228 -27.18 48.66 -6.70
CA LYS A 228 -26.42 48.79 -7.96
C LYS A 228 -26.04 47.44 -8.59
N VAL A 229 -25.84 46.42 -7.75
CA VAL A 229 -25.46 45.05 -8.12
C VAL A 229 -26.46 44.10 -7.51
N THR A 230 -26.84 43.05 -8.23
CA THR A 230 -27.65 41.97 -7.69
C THR A 230 -27.24 40.63 -8.30
N THR A 231 -27.22 39.59 -7.48
CA THR A 231 -26.79 38.25 -7.86
C THR A 231 -27.93 37.26 -7.64
N ALA A 232 -28.18 36.40 -8.63
CA ALA A 232 -29.00 35.22 -8.51
C ALA A 232 -28.08 34.00 -8.49
N ASP A 233 -28.27 33.13 -7.52
CA ASP A 233 -27.59 31.86 -7.40
C ASP A 233 -28.63 30.76 -7.66
N ILE A 234 -28.41 29.99 -8.72
CA ILE A 234 -29.33 28.95 -9.16
C ILE A 234 -28.63 27.64 -8.86
N ASP A 235 -29.18 26.94 -7.87
CA ASP A 235 -28.80 25.58 -7.54
C ASP A 235 -29.26 24.63 -8.66
N LEU A 236 -28.30 23.92 -9.24
CA LEU A 236 -28.46 22.91 -10.28
C LEU A 236 -27.92 21.55 -9.80
N SER A 237 -27.74 21.36 -8.49
CA SER A 237 -27.17 20.14 -7.91
C SER A 237 -27.95 18.86 -8.22
N ASP A 238 -29.22 18.96 -8.62
CA ASP A 238 -30.00 17.82 -9.13
C ASP A 238 -29.56 17.36 -10.55
N ASN A 239 -28.62 18.06 -11.19
CA ASN A 239 -28.16 17.79 -12.56
C ASN A 239 -26.63 17.71 -12.58
N ASP A 240 -26.10 16.54 -12.24
CA ASP A 240 -24.70 16.25 -12.49
C ASP A 240 -24.42 16.28 -13.98
N LEU A 241 -23.32 16.94 -14.36
CA LEU A 241 -22.94 17.12 -15.75
C LEU A 241 -21.74 16.23 -16.04
N SER A 242 -21.94 15.19 -16.85
CA SER A 242 -20.85 14.32 -17.31
C SER A 242 -19.83 15.09 -18.16
N ALA A 243 -18.64 14.53 -18.31
CA ALA A 243 -17.61 15.01 -19.24
C ALA A 243 -18.18 15.42 -20.61
N GLY A 244 -17.81 16.61 -21.09
CA GLY A 244 -18.28 17.13 -22.37
C GLY A 244 -18.35 18.65 -22.45
N ASP A 245 -18.68 19.14 -23.64
CA ASP A 245 -18.94 20.55 -23.89
C ASP A 245 -20.40 20.88 -23.60
N TYR A 246 -20.65 22.06 -23.04
CA TYR A 246 -21.99 22.56 -22.72
C TYR A 246 -22.14 24.02 -23.11
N TYR A 247 -23.36 24.44 -23.41
CA TYR A 247 -23.70 25.83 -23.74
C TYR A 247 -24.75 26.39 -22.79
N VAL A 248 -24.41 27.46 -22.08
CA VAL A 248 -25.37 28.20 -21.25
C VAL A 248 -25.97 29.33 -22.06
N GLN A 249 -27.30 29.34 -22.18
CA GLN A 249 -28.06 30.44 -22.77
C GLN A 249 -28.90 31.14 -21.70
N ILE A 250 -28.71 32.45 -21.53
CA ILE A 250 -29.50 33.28 -20.62
C ILE A 250 -30.30 34.31 -21.43
N SER A 251 -31.60 34.38 -21.16
CA SER A 251 -32.48 35.44 -21.66
C SER A 251 -32.89 36.36 -20.52
N ALA A 252 -32.59 37.64 -20.66
CA ALA A 252 -32.95 38.68 -19.70
C ALA A 252 -34.04 39.58 -20.30
N THR A 253 -35.19 39.66 -19.63
CA THR A 253 -36.35 40.45 -20.07
C THR A 253 -36.71 41.50 -19.02
N SER A 254 -36.76 42.77 -19.43
CA SER A 254 -37.19 43.88 -18.58
C SER A 254 -38.62 44.31 -18.92
N SER A 255 -39.46 44.51 -17.91
CA SER A 255 -40.79 45.10 -18.06
C SER A 255 -40.70 46.60 -18.37
N ALA A 256 -41.69 47.16 -19.08
CA ALA A 256 -41.81 48.61 -19.27
C ALA A 256 -41.90 49.35 -17.92
N THR A 257 -41.08 50.39 -17.73
CA THR A 257 -40.94 51.11 -16.44
C THR A 257 -41.83 52.34 -16.27
N GLY A 258 -42.62 52.70 -17.28
CA GLY A 258 -43.53 53.85 -17.25
C GLY A 258 -42.86 55.18 -17.60
N LEU A 259 -43.66 56.24 -17.79
CA LEU A 259 -43.29 57.47 -18.51
C LEU A 259 -42.34 58.44 -17.75
N LEU A 260 -41.80 58.10 -16.57
CA LEU A 260 -41.12 59.07 -15.68
C LEU A 260 -39.74 58.63 -15.12
N THR A 261 -39.15 57.53 -15.61
CA THR A 261 -37.82 57.06 -15.15
C THR A 261 -36.77 57.11 -16.25
N ILE A 262 -35.50 57.38 -15.91
CA ILE A 262 -34.36 57.15 -16.82
C ILE A 262 -34.25 55.63 -17.02
N ALA A 263 -34.20 55.15 -18.26
CA ALA A 263 -34.03 53.72 -18.54
C ALA A 263 -32.57 53.30 -18.28
N PRO A 264 -32.28 52.46 -17.27
CA PRO A 264 -30.92 52.00 -17.01
C PRO A 264 -30.47 50.98 -18.06
N THR A 265 -29.16 50.90 -18.24
CA THR A 265 -28.51 49.75 -18.85
C THR A 265 -28.13 48.77 -17.74
N VAL A 266 -28.45 47.49 -17.93
CA VAL A 266 -28.02 46.39 -17.04
C VAL A 266 -26.94 45.59 -17.77
N SER A 267 -25.77 45.45 -17.16
CA SER A 267 -24.73 44.54 -17.62
C SER A 267 -24.79 43.24 -16.82
N PHE A 268 -24.68 42.11 -17.50
CA PHE A 268 -24.72 40.78 -16.92
C PHE A 268 -23.39 40.09 -17.07
N SER A 269 -23.01 39.36 -16.02
CA SER A 269 -21.96 38.35 -16.04
C SER A 269 -22.48 37.10 -15.34
N SER A 270 -22.21 35.93 -15.89
CA SER A 270 -22.55 34.67 -15.26
C SER A 270 -21.39 33.69 -15.22
N THR A 271 -21.43 32.83 -14.21
CA THR A 271 -20.43 31.81 -13.92
C THR A 271 -21.13 30.50 -13.62
N ILE A 272 -20.61 29.40 -14.14
CA ILE A 272 -20.91 28.05 -13.65
C ILE A 272 -19.86 27.72 -12.61
N SER A 273 -20.28 27.19 -11.47
CA SER A 273 -19.39 26.67 -10.43
C SER A 273 -19.88 25.33 -9.91
N GLY A 274 -19.00 24.54 -9.33
CA GLY A 274 -19.33 23.24 -8.74
C GLY A 274 -18.06 22.53 -8.31
N THR A 275 -18.12 21.21 -8.22
CA THR A 275 -16.97 20.35 -7.98
C THR A 275 -16.85 19.36 -9.12
N GLU A 276 -15.70 19.33 -9.80
CA GLU A 276 -15.39 18.23 -10.70
C GLU A 276 -14.86 17.06 -9.87
N VAL A 277 -15.58 15.95 -9.94
CA VAL A 277 -15.27 14.69 -9.28
C VAL A 277 -14.74 13.74 -10.35
N SER A 278 -13.53 13.19 -10.16
CA SER A 278 -12.97 12.23 -11.12
C SER A 278 -13.63 10.86 -10.97
N VAL A 279 -14.01 10.27 -12.08
CA VAL A 279 -14.55 8.90 -12.13
C VAL A 279 -13.50 7.86 -12.52
N SER A 280 -12.22 8.24 -12.57
CA SER A 280 -11.14 7.32 -12.98
C SER A 280 -9.78 7.57 -12.33
N ASN A 281 -9.71 8.47 -11.36
CA ASN A 281 -8.48 8.83 -10.65
C ASN A 281 -8.73 8.73 -9.16
N PHE A 282 -8.38 7.57 -8.62
CA PHE A 282 -8.50 7.25 -7.20
C PHE A 282 -7.14 7.32 -6.55
N GLN A 283 -7.05 8.05 -5.45
CA GLN A 283 -5.77 8.35 -4.80
C GLN A 283 -5.77 7.97 -3.32
N THR A 284 -4.62 7.50 -2.84
CA THR A 284 -4.41 7.21 -1.42
C THR A 284 -4.67 8.44 -0.57
N SER A 285 -5.49 8.28 0.47
CA SER A 285 -5.81 9.36 1.40
C SER A 285 -4.64 9.69 2.33
N SER A 286 -4.63 10.90 2.89
CA SER A 286 -3.67 11.30 3.92
C SER A 286 -3.92 10.67 5.29
N GLU A 287 -5.02 9.93 5.44
CA GLU A 287 -5.42 9.27 6.68
C GLU A 287 -4.90 7.83 6.79
N SER A 288 -4.17 7.32 5.77
CA SER A 288 -3.53 6.01 5.84
C SER A 288 -2.57 5.95 7.03
N SER A 289 -2.68 4.90 7.84
CA SER A 289 -1.83 4.69 9.01
C SER A 289 -0.39 4.30 8.64
N ASP A 290 0.54 4.51 9.55
CA ASP A 290 1.87 3.90 9.49
C ASP A 290 1.78 2.45 9.99
N VAL A 291 2.61 1.56 9.42
CA VAL A 291 2.83 0.22 9.97
C VAL A 291 4.19 0.16 10.65
N THR A 292 4.28 -0.55 11.77
CA THR A 292 5.53 -0.73 12.53
C THR A 292 5.81 -2.20 12.74
N GLY A 293 7.09 -2.56 12.77
CA GLY A 293 7.52 -3.95 13.00
C GLY A 293 8.98 -4.05 13.42
N ASN A 294 9.52 -5.26 13.36
CA ASN A 294 10.93 -5.52 13.63
C ASN A 294 11.45 -6.68 12.76
N LEU A 295 12.56 -6.44 12.05
CA LEU A 295 13.17 -7.45 11.17
C LEU A 295 13.77 -8.65 11.94
N TYR A 296 14.10 -8.50 13.22
CA TYR A 296 14.90 -9.50 13.93
C TYR A 296 14.10 -10.45 14.81
N ASP A 297 12.96 -10.02 15.34
CA ASP A 297 12.30 -10.75 16.44
C ASP A 297 11.29 -11.80 15.98
N GLY A 298 11.03 -11.86 14.67
CA GLY A 298 10.13 -12.82 14.05
C GLY A 298 8.66 -12.41 14.06
N THR A 299 8.28 -11.22 14.55
CA THR A 299 6.87 -10.80 14.55
C THR A 299 6.29 -10.72 13.15
N ASP A 300 7.13 -10.40 12.17
CA ASP A 300 6.76 -10.15 10.78
C ASP A 300 7.11 -11.34 9.87
N SER A 301 7.62 -12.44 10.43
CA SER A 301 8.21 -13.57 9.71
C SER A 301 7.67 -14.93 10.25
N ASP A 302 6.36 -14.99 10.49
CA ASP A 302 5.64 -16.17 11.01
C ASP A 302 6.23 -16.75 12.31
N GLY A 303 6.78 -15.88 13.16
CA GLY A 303 7.43 -16.26 14.42
C GLY A 303 8.87 -16.78 14.26
N THR A 304 9.44 -16.72 13.06
CA THR A 304 10.83 -17.13 12.81
C THR A 304 11.75 -15.91 12.86
N ALA A 305 12.38 -15.71 14.01
CA ALA A 305 13.38 -14.65 14.20
C ALA A 305 14.62 -14.82 13.31
N ASP A 306 15.27 -13.69 13.02
CA ASP A 306 16.59 -13.66 12.40
C ASP A 306 17.66 -14.19 13.35
N GLU A 307 18.68 -14.85 12.78
CA GLU A 307 19.88 -15.23 13.50
C GLU A 307 21.00 -14.21 13.23
N LEU A 308 21.28 -13.41 14.26
CA LEU A 308 22.41 -12.48 14.28
C LEU A 308 23.65 -13.17 14.84
N GLN A 309 24.81 -12.81 14.32
CA GLN A 309 26.08 -13.41 14.76
C GLN A 309 26.60 -12.73 16.04
N THR A 310 26.56 -11.40 16.09
CA THR A 310 26.98 -10.58 17.24
C THR A 310 26.19 -9.28 17.27
N VAL A 311 26.30 -8.48 18.33
CA VAL A 311 25.76 -7.10 18.38
C VAL A 311 26.42 -6.14 17.37
N TYR A 312 27.45 -6.58 16.66
CA TYR A 312 28.14 -5.83 15.59
C TYR A 312 27.76 -6.32 14.19
N THR A 313 26.82 -7.26 14.09
CA THR A 313 26.18 -7.57 12.80
C THR A 313 25.60 -6.28 12.24
N LYS A 314 25.98 -5.98 11.00
CA LYS A 314 25.53 -4.79 10.27
C LYS A 314 24.27 -5.13 9.50
N LEU A 315 23.29 -4.23 9.56
CA LEU A 315 22.10 -4.26 8.73
C LEU A 315 22.28 -3.29 7.57
N THR A 316 22.22 -3.79 6.34
CA THR A 316 22.14 -2.96 5.15
C THR A 316 20.76 -3.15 4.53
N VAL A 317 19.96 -2.09 4.47
CA VAL A 317 18.65 -2.09 3.79
C VAL A 317 18.77 -1.35 2.48
N THR A 318 18.17 -1.88 1.42
CA THR A 318 18.22 -1.36 0.05
C THR A 318 16.83 -1.32 -0.56
N ASN A 319 16.46 -0.17 -1.12
CA ASN A 319 15.20 -0.01 -1.87
C ASN A 319 15.33 -0.47 -3.34
N GLU A 320 14.24 -0.40 -4.08
CA GLU A 320 14.13 -0.81 -5.49
C GLU A 320 14.92 0.09 -6.45
N SER A 321 15.32 1.27 -6.00
CA SER A 321 16.20 2.20 -6.75
C SER A 321 17.69 1.99 -6.44
N ASP A 322 18.06 0.86 -5.82
CA ASP A 322 19.42 0.50 -5.38
C ASP A 322 20.05 1.50 -4.37
N SER A 323 19.24 2.35 -3.73
CA SER A 323 19.68 3.21 -2.64
C SER A 323 19.69 2.44 -1.33
N SER A 324 20.76 2.58 -0.56
CA SER A 324 20.94 1.79 0.67
C SER A 324 21.35 2.65 1.87
N VAL A 325 20.96 2.17 3.04
CA VAL A 325 21.43 2.64 4.34
C VAL A 325 22.06 1.48 5.08
N THR A 326 23.05 1.74 5.93
CA THR A 326 23.69 0.72 6.76
C THR A 326 23.72 1.18 8.21
N LEU A 327 23.27 0.31 9.11
CA LEU A 327 23.18 0.54 10.54
C LEU A 327 23.94 -0.57 11.30
N ASN A 328 24.47 -0.21 12.47
CA ASN A 328 24.90 -1.15 13.48
C ASN A 328 23.80 -1.28 14.53
N GLN A 329 23.70 -2.43 15.21
CA GLN A 329 22.60 -2.66 16.16
C GLN A 329 22.54 -1.72 17.35
N TYR A 330 23.66 -1.09 17.72
CA TYR A 330 23.74 -0.13 18.80
C TYR A 330 23.52 1.32 18.34
N ASP A 331 23.21 1.55 17.07
CA ASP A 331 22.89 2.87 16.56
C ASP A 331 21.52 3.31 17.12
N THR A 332 21.50 4.47 17.78
CA THR A 332 20.28 5.04 18.37
C THR A 332 19.51 5.96 17.42
N ALA A 333 20.16 6.37 16.33
CA ALA A 333 19.54 7.17 15.28
C ALA A 333 18.92 6.24 14.23
N SER A 334 17.71 6.57 13.78
CA SER A 334 17.12 5.93 12.62
C SER A 334 17.68 6.47 11.31
N GLN A 335 17.50 5.69 10.26
CA GLN A 335 17.77 6.07 8.88
C GLN A 335 16.46 5.95 8.09
N THR A 336 16.36 6.68 6.98
CA THR A 336 15.19 6.66 6.09
C THR A 336 15.56 6.22 4.69
N LEU A 337 14.64 5.50 4.05
CA LEU A 337 14.67 5.11 2.64
C LEU A 337 13.31 5.42 2.03
N THR A 338 13.32 6.12 0.90
CA THR A 338 12.11 6.30 0.07
C THR A 338 11.88 5.03 -0.73
N GLY A 339 10.71 4.40 -0.56
CA GLY A 339 10.25 3.27 -1.36
C GLY A 339 9.51 3.72 -2.62
N LEU A 340 8.80 2.80 -3.25
CA LEU A 340 7.93 3.07 -4.40
C LEU A 340 6.74 3.96 -4.01
N TYR A 341 6.10 3.66 -2.88
CA TYR A 341 4.85 4.29 -2.47
C TYR A 341 4.96 5.01 -1.12
N GLY A 342 6.03 4.80 -0.36
CA GLY A 342 6.15 5.36 0.97
C GLY A 342 7.58 5.61 1.41
N THR A 343 7.75 5.78 2.71
CA THR A 343 9.06 5.97 3.33
C THR A 343 9.23 4.98 4.47
N LEU A 344 10.28 4.14 4.38
CA LEU A 344 10.73 3.28 5.45
C LEU A 344 11.66 4.06 6.38
N THR A 345 11.39 4.03 7.67
CA THR A 345 12.30 4.46 8.74
C THR A 345 12.77 3.22 9.48
N ILE A 346 14.09 2.99 9.52
CA ILE A 346 14.71 1.79 10.11
C ILE A 346 15.69 2.19 11.22
N HIS A 347 15.70 1.42 12.31
CA HIS A 347 16.61 1.57 13.44
C HIS A 347 17.64 0.43 13.48
N GLY A 348 18.75 0.63 14.21
CA GLY A 348 19.80 -0.38 14.31
C GLY A 348 19.32 -1.69 14.92
N ASP A 349 18.40 -1.60 15.90
CA ASP A 349 17.79 -2.72 16.60
C ASP A 349 16.74 -3.49 15.78
N GLY A 350 16.64 -3.22 14.48
CA GLY A 350 15.73 -3.89 13.56
C GLY A 350 14.31 -3.32 13.57
N SER A 351 13.97 -2.46 14.54
CA SER A 351 12.66 -1.83 14.57
C SER A 351 12.49 -0.87 13.41
N TYR A 352 11.31 -0.87 12.80
CA TYR A 352 11.00 -0.01 11.67
C TYR A 352 9.58 0.55 11.75
N SER A 353 9.37 1.63 11.00
CA SER A 353 8.05 2.13 10.63
C SER A 353 8.02 2.43 9.14
N TYR A 354 6.91 2.13 8.48
CA TYR A 354 6.66 2.51 7.10
C TYR A 354 5.44 3.44 7.04
N ALA A 355 5.64 4.58 6.39
CA ALA A 355 4.60 5.58 6.16
C ALA A 355 4.26 5.65 4.67
N LEU A 356 3.01 5.36 4.31
CA LEU A 356 2.53 5.48 2.93
C LEU A 356 2.40 6.96 2.54
N ASN A 357 2.77 7.31 1.30
CA ASN A 357 2.53 8.66 0.81
C ASN A 357 1.04 8.86 0.46
N SER A 358 0.56 10.08 0.66
CA SER A 358 -0.76 10.48 0.17
C SER A 358 -0.72 10.86 -1.31
N ASN A 359 -1.90 10.87 -1.95
CA ASN A 359 -2.10 11.29 -3.33
C ASN A 359 -1.40 10.37 -4.36
N ILE A 360 -1.20 9.10 -4.02
CA ILE A 360 -0.71 8.10 -4.98
C ILE A 360 -1.91 7.58 -5.76
N ASN A 361 -1.88 7.70 -7.08
CA ASN A 361 -2.90 7.09 -7.91
C ASN A 361 -2.78 5.56 -7.86
N VAL A 362 -3.85 4.87 -7.51
CA VAL A 362 -3.87 3.40 -7.42
C VAL A 362 -3.50 2.73 -8.74
N ALA A 363 -3.77 3.38 -9.88
CA ALA A 363 -3.35 2.91 -11.20
C ALA A 363 -1.83 2.81 -11.38
N ASP A 364 -1.04 3.50 -10.54
CA ASP A 364 0.42 3.48 -10.55
C ASP A 364 0.99 2.42 -9.57
N MET A 365 0.14 1.78 -8.75
CA MET A 365 0.52 0.78 -7.74
C MET A 365 0.73 -0.62 -8.35
N THR A 366 1.54 -0.69 -9.40
CA THR A 366 1.74 -1.88 -10.25
C THR A 366 2.78 -2.88 -9.76
N GLN A 367 3.45 -2.61 -8.63
CA GLN A 367 4.48 -3.47 -8.03
C GLN A 367 4.29 -3.55 -6.52
N LYS A 368 4.83 -4.60 -5.88
CA LYS A 368 4.91 -4.68 -4.41
C LYS A 368 6.02 -3.76 -3.89
N GLU A 369 5.78 -3.09 -2.77
CA GLU A 369 6.76 -2.33 -2.01
C GLU A 369 7.65 -3.29 -1.23
N MET A 370 8.93 -3.36 -1.60
CA MET A 370 9.89 -4.33 -1.10
C MET A 370 11.24 -3.70 -0.81
N PHE A 371 11.70 -3.85 0.44
CA PHE A 371 13.04 -3.49 0.85
C PHE A 371 13.88 -4.74 1.06
N SER A 372 14.88 -4.95 0.22
CA SER A 372 15.84 -6.02 0.46
C SER A 372 16.77 -5.63 1.61
N TYR A 373 17.06 -6.56 2.52
CA TYR A 373 18.02 -6.33 3.58
C TYR A 373 19.07 -7.43 3.66
N THR A 374 20.25 -7.04 4.12
CA THR A 374 21.42 -7.91 4.25
C THR A 374 22.00 -7.77 5.64
N LEU A 375 22.03 -8.88 6.37
CA LEU A 375 22.81 -9.03 7.58
C LEU A 375 24.25 -9.36 7.20
N THR A 376 25.22 -8.61 7.71
CA THR A 376 26.64 -8.80 7.43
C THR A 376 27.41 -8.98 8.73
N ALA A 377 28.27 -10.00 8.77
CA ALA A 377 29.17 -10.22 9.90
C ALA A 377 30.09 -9.00 10.09
N GLU A 378 30.55 -8.77 11.32
CA GLU A 378 31.40 -7.61 11.63
C GLU A 378 32.65 -7.52 10.74
N ASP A 379 33.27 -8.67 10.47
CA ASP A 379 34.46 -8.82 9.62
C ASP A 379 34.14 -8.88 8.11
N GLY A 380 32.85 -8.85 7.74
CA GLY A 380 32.35 -8.96 6.38
C GLY A 380 32.52 -10.35 5.74
N SER A 381 32.87 -11.38 6.52
CA SER A 381 33.16 -12.72 6.01
C SER A 381 31.93 -13.48 5.54
N THR A 382 30.77 -13.20 6.14
CA THR A 382 29.50 -13.85 5.83
C THR A 382 28.38 -12.83 5.74
N THR A 383 27.40 -13.12 4.89
CA THR A 383 26.19 -12.32 4.70
C THR A 383 24.97 -13.22 4.56
N SER A 384 23.84 -12.75 5.04
CA SER A 384 22.52 -13.37 4.82
C SER A 384 21.55 -12.32 4.30
N LYS A 385 20.64 -12.69 3.40
CA LYS A 385 19.73 -11.77 2.72
C LYS A 385 18.29 -12.22 2.84
N ALA A 386 17.40 -11.26 2.99
CA ALA A 386 15.95 -11.44 2.97
C ALA A 386 15.29 -10.12 2.51
N ASN A 387 13.96 -10.10 2.47
CA ASN A 387 13.17 -8.94 2.07
C ASN A 387 12.16 -8.59 3.15
N LEU A 388 11.92 -7.29 3.34
CA LEU A 388 10.73 -6.77 3.99
C LEU A 388 9.73 -6.38 2.89
N THR A 389 8.58 -7.04 2.80
CA THR A 389 7.48 -6.60 1.94
C THR A 389 6.44 -5.85 2.77
N ILE A 390 6.02 -4.69 2.27
CA ILE A 390 4.86 -3.99 2.80
C ILE A 390 3.65 -4.40 1.96
N ASN A 391 2.81 -5.28 2.49
CA ASN A 391 1.55 -5.69 1.87
C ASN A 391 0.50 -4.61 2.12
N LEU A 392 0.30 -3.76 1.12
CA LEU A 392 -0.80 -2.81 1.12
C LEU A 392 -2.12 -3.57 0.87
N HIS A 393 -3.22 -3.08 1.45
CA HIS A 393 -4.58 -3.56 1.20
C HIS A 393 -5.47 -2.37 0.82
N PRO A 394 -5.41 -1.89 -0.44
CA PRO A 394 -6.22 -0.77 -0.92
C PRO A 394 -7.71 -1.09 -0.87
N THR A 395 -8.48 -0.25 -0.18
CA THR A 395 -9.92 -0.11 -0.35
C THR A 395 -10.16 1.10 -1.23
N ILE A 396 -10.65 0.86 -2.45
CA ILE A 396 -10.95 1.88 -3.45
C ILE A 396 -12.44 2.20 -3.35
N THR A 397 -12.75 3.41 -2.92
CA THR A 397 -14.13 3.90 -2.81
C THR A 397 -14.46 4.78 -4.02
N GLY A 398 -15.57 4.44 -4.68
CA GLY A 398 -16.12 5.14 -5.84
C GLY A 398 -17.17 6.20 -5.48
N THR A 399 -17.96 6.54 -6.48
CA THR A 399 -18.96 7.60 -6.50
C THR A 399 -20.30 7.01 -6.95
N SER A 400 -21.38 7.80 -6.92
CA SER A 400 -22.66 7.35 -7.50
C SER A 400 -22.72 7.42 -9.03
N GLN A 401 -21.58 7.58 -9.70
CA GLN A 401 -21.44 7.72 -11.14
C GLN A 401 -20.68 6.50 -11.69
N ALA A 402 -20.79 6.26 -13.01
CA ALA A 402 -20.06 5.18 -13.65
C ALA A 402 -18.53 5.39 -13.55
N ASP A 403 -17.91 4.66 -12.64
CA ASP A 403 -16.50 4.73 -12.32
C ASP A 403 -15.68 3.73 -13.13
N THR A 404 -14.42 4.06 -13.36
CA THR A 404 -13.45 3.18 -13.98
C THR A 404 -12.16 3.19 -13.20
N THR A 405 -11.89 2.10 -12.48
CA THR A 405 -10.65 1.93 -11.72
C THR A 405 -9.86 0.73 -12.23
N GLY A 406 -8.64 0.55 -11.75
CA GLY A 406 -7.87 -0.66 -12.02
C GLY A 406 -7.40 -1.32 -10.74
N GLY A 407 -7.20 -2.64 -10.81
CA GLY A 407 -6.50 -3.38 -9.77
C GLY A 407 -5.03 -2.96 -9.65
N THR A 408 -4.50 -3.12 -8.46
CA THR A 408 -3.11 -2.88 -8.10
C THR A 408 -2.33 -4.21 -8.07
N ALA A 409 -1.06 -4.16 -7.66
CA ALA A 409 -0.30 -5.37 -7.37
C ALA A 409 -0.67 -6.02 -6.02
N TYR A 410 -1.71 -5.54 -5.35
CA TYR A 410 -2.14 -5.95 -4.02
C TYR A 410 -3.55 -6.52 -4.02
N ASP A 411 -3.90 -7.18 -2.92
CA ASP A 411 -5.24 -7.68 -2.70
C ASP A 411 -6.13 -6.49 -2.37
N ASP A 412 -6.88 -6.03 -3.37
CA ASP A 412 -7.70 -4.82 -3.31
C ASP A 412 -9.13 -5.13 -2.86
N THR A 413 -9.81 -4.13 -2.31
CA THR A 413 -11.26 -4.12 -2.09
C THR A 413 -11.88 -2.97 -2.87
N PHE A 414 -12.80 -3.27 -3.77
CA PHE A 414 -13.57 -2.29 -4.53
C PHE A 414 -14.93 -2.07 -3.85
N HIS A 415 -15.25 -0.80 -3.58
CA HIS A 415 -16.53 -0.31 -3.11
C HIS A 415 -16.94 0.88 -3.97
N LEU A 416 -17.49 0.62 -5.16
CA LEU A 416 -17.67 1.64 -6.20
C LEU A 416 -19.01 2.38 -6.13
N GLU A 417 -19.81 2.10 -5.11
CA GLU A 417 -21.10 2.71 -4.81
C GLU A 417 -22.17 2.42 -5.86
N GLY A 418 -22.38 3.29 -6.85
CA GLY A 418 -23.42 3.06 -7.84
C GLY A 418 -23.07 3.68 -9.17
N GLY A 419 -23.56 3.11 -10.25
CA GLY A 419 -23.04 3.46 -11.57
C GLY A 419 -22.93 2.20 -12.40
N ALA A 420 -22.54 2.33 -13.66
CA ALA A 420 -22.14 1.16 -14.44
C ALA A 420 -20.61 1.08 -14.36
N ASP A 421 -20.11 0.51 -13.26
CA ASP A 421 -18.71 0.63 -12.89
C ASP A 421 -17.84 -0.40 -13.60
N THR A 422 -16.56 -0.06 -13.80
CA THR A 422 -15.60 -0.95 -14.47
C THR A 422 -14.31 -1.08 -13.69
N VAL A 423 -13.97 -2.33 -13.33
CA VAL A 423 -12.65 -2.66 -12.78
C VAL A 423 -11.77 -3.26 -13.90
N VAL A 424 -10.66 -2.59 -14.19
CA VAL A 424 -9.72 -2.96 -15.26
C VAL A 424 -8.48 -3.64 -14.68
N TYR A 425 -8.28 -4.92 -15.03
CA TYR A 425 -7.08 -5.67 -14.62
C TYR A 425 -5.98 -5.53 -15.66
N LYS A 426 -4.95 -4.74 -15.33
CA LYS A 426 -3.90 -4.33 -16.27
C LYS A 426 -2.47 -4.47 -15.76
N VAL A 427 -2.25 -4.98 -14.54
CA VAL A 427 -0.90 -5.38 -14.13
C VAL A 427 -0.51 -6.62 -14.95
N LEU A 428 0.74 -6.66 -15.43
CA LEU A 428 1.24 -7.67 -16.39
C LEU A 428 2.58 -8.30 -15.96
N SER A 429 2.69 -8.71 -14.71
CA SER A 429 3.78 -9.54 -14.20
C SER A 429 3.73 -10.98 -14.77
N ASP A 430 4.85 -11.69 -14.68
CA ASP A 430 4.97 -13.07 -15.17
C ASP A 430 4.51 -14.10 -14.12
N ASP A 431 3.23 -14.03 -13.77
CA ASP A 431 2.57 -14.98 -12.87
C ASP A 431 1.11 -15.25 -13.32
N ASN A 432 0.41 -16.11 -12.58
CA ASN A 432 -0.94 -16.56 -12.91
C ASN A 432 -1.99 -15.44 -12.90
N THR A 433 -1.86 -14.44 -12.01
CA THR A 433 -2.79 -13.30 -11.93
C THR A 433 -2.32 -12.11 -12.79
N GLY A 434 -1.15 -12.20 -13.40
CA GLY A 434 -0.49 -11.05 -14.03
C GLY A 434 0.04 -10.04 -13.01
N GLY A 435 0.23 -10.45 -11.76
CA GLY A 435 0.64 -9.59 -10.67
C GLY A 435 -0.50 -8.81 -10.05
N ASN A 436 -1.72 -8.90 -10.57
CA ASN A 436 -2.91 -8.39 -9.89
C ASN A 436 -3.14 -9.22 -8.62
N GLY A 437 -3.63 -8.62 -7.53
CA GLY A 437 -3.89 -9.35 -6.29
C GLY A 437 -5.03 -10.35 -6.39
N SER A 438 -5.38 -10.93 -5.24
CA SER A 438 -6.63 -11.67 -5.05
C SER A 438 -7.68 -10.72 -4.49
N ASP A 439 -8.42 -10.08 -5.39
CA ASP A 439 -9.23 -8.92 -5.04
C ASP A 439 -10.64 -9.29 -4.56
N THR A 440 -11.31 -8.32 -3.97
CA THR A 440 -12.72 -8.39 -3.56
C THR A 440 -13.48 -7.18 -4.09
N TRP A 441 -14.69 -7.40 -4.60
CA TRP A 441 -15.63 -6.33 -4.92
C TRP A 441 -16.90 -6.56 -4.10
N ASP A 442 -17.16 -5.67 -3.15
CA ASP A 442 -18.16 -5.89 -2.10
C ASP A 442 -19.57 -5.39 -2.45
N ASP A 443 -19.70 -4.53 -3.46
CA ASP A 443 -20.95 -3.91 -3.91
C ASP A 443 -21.31 -4.16 -5.40
N PHE A 444 -20.62 -5.09 -6.08
CA PHE A 444 -20.87 -5.41 -7.49
C PHE A 444 -22.36 -5.65 -7.82
N SER A 445 -22.84 -4.96 -8.85
CA SER A 445 -24.25 -4.87 -9.22
C SER A 445 -24.50 -5.10 -10.72
N VAL A 446 -25.04 -6.28 -11.03
CA VAL A 446 -25.53 -6.61 -12.39
C VAL A 446 -26.62 -5.63 -12.86
N SER A 447 -27.43 -5.11 -11.93
CA SER A 447 -28.54 -4.22 -12.28
C SER A 447 -28.10 -2.80 -12.62
N GLU A 448 -26.99 -2.34 -12.06
CA GLU A 448 -26.45 -1.00 -12.32
C GLU A 448 -25.51 -1.02 -13.54
N GLY A 449 -24.99 -2.20 -13.89
CA GLY A 449 -24.23 -2.44 -15.12
C GLY A 449 -22.74 -2.56 -14.87
N ASP A 450 -22.37 -3.05 -13.69
CA ASP A 450 -20.98 -3.23 -13.31
C ASP A 450 -20.33 -4.36 -14.08
N HIS A 451 -19.07 -4.14 -14.45
CA HIS A 451 -18.31 -5.08 -15.26
C HIS A 451 -16.82 -5.12 -14.91
N ILE A 452 -16.19 -6.23 -15.30
CA ILE A 452 -14.74 -6.43 -15.22
C ILE A 452 -14.15 -6.47 -16.63
N ASP A 453 -13.09 -5.70 -16.84
CA ASP A 453 -12.29 -5.71 -18.06
C ASP A 453 -11.00 -6.53 -17.84
N LEU A 454 -10.84 -7.58 -18.66
CA LEU A 454 -9.71 -8.51 -18.67
C LEU A 454 -8.92 -8.47 -19.98
N ASP A 455 -9.23 -7.56 -20.92
CA ASP A 455 -8.71 -7.57 -22.29
C ASP A 455 -7.18 -7.52 -22.32
N ALA A 456 -6.57 -6.78 -21.40
CA ALA A 456 -5.12 -6.67 -21.29
C ALA A 456 -4.45 -7.93 -20.70
N LEU A 457 -5.19 -8.70 -19.89
CA LEU A 457 -4.65 -9.77 -19.05
C LEU A 457 -4.57 -11.11 -19.78
N LEU A 458 -5.49 -11.34 -20.72
CA LEU A 458 -5.60 -12.59 -21.48
C LEU A 458 -4.57 -12.67 -22.61
N VAL A 459 -3.74 -13.72 -22.59
CA VAL A 459 -2.65 -13.94 -23.53
C VAL A 459 -3.12 -14.82 -24.69
N GLY A 460 -3.14 -14.24 -25.89
CA GLY A 460 -3.46 -14.98 -27.12
C GLY A 460 -4.94 -15.29 -27.32
N TRP A 461 -5.83 -14.71 -26.51
CA TRP A 461 -7.27 -14.78 -26.72
C TRP A 461 -7.66 -14.08 -28.03
N ASP A 462 -8.65 -14.63 -28.74
CA ASP A 462 -9.05 -14.15 -30.06
C ASP A 462 -10.21 -13.15 -30.03
N GLY A 463 -10.56 -12.65 -28.83
CA GLY A 463 -11.62 -11.67 -28.61
C GLY A 463 -13.04 -12.23 -28.81
N LYS A 464 -13.21 -13.55 -28.87
CA LYS A 464 -14.51 -14.19 -29.09
C LYS A 464 -15.05 -14.83 -27.83
N GLU A 465 -16.32 -14.56 -27.53
CA GLU A 465 -17.06 -15.21 -26.44
C GLU A 465 -16.98 -16.74 -26.47
N SER A 466 -17.02 -17.34 -27.68
CA SER A 466 -16.97 -18.80 -27.82
C SER A 466 -15.69 -19.47 -27.30
N SER A 467 -14.60 -18.71 -27.14
CA SER A 467 -13.31 -19.19 -26.65
C SER A 467 -13.00 -18.70 -25.23
N LEU A 468 -13.79 -17.76 -24.70
CA LEU A 468 -13.54 -17.10 -23.41
C LEU A 468 -13.57 -18.07 -22.22
N GLY A 469 -14.43 -19.09 -22.28
CA GLY A 469 -14.50 -20.14 -21.25
C GLY A 469 -13.24 -21.01 -21.11
N ASN A 470 -12.25 -20.88 -22.02
CA ASN A 470 -10.92 -21.47 -21.81
C ASN A 470 -10.07 -20.62 -20.85
N TYR A 471 -10.33 -19.32 -20.79
CA TYR A 471 -9.54 -18.32 -20.07
C TYR A 471 -10.16 -17.91 -18.75
N VAL A 472 -11.49 -17.84 -18.66
CA VAL A 472 -12.19 -17.37 -17.46
C VAL A 472 -13.15 -18.45 -16.99
N SER A 473 -13.22 -18.64 -15.67
CA SER A 473 -14.21 -19.50 -15.03
C SER A 473 -14.90 -18.76 -13.89
N VAL A 474 -16.21 -18.95 -13.80
CA VAL A 474 -17.07 -18.35 -12.77
C VAL A 474 -17.67 -19.47 -11.94
N THR A 475 -17.49 -19.39 -10.62
CA THR A 475 -18.09 -20.33 -9.67
C THR A 475 -18.80 -19.58 -8.55
N HIS A 476 -19.61 -20.27 -7.77
CA HIS A 476 -20.36 -19.66 -6.68
C HIS A 476 -20.12 -20.41 -5.37
N THR A 477 -20.03 -19.64 -4.29
CA THR A 477 -19.94 -20.20 -2.94
C THR A 477 -21.34 -20.45 -2.36
N ASP A 478 -21.43 -21.29 -1.33
CA ASP A 478 -22.68 -21.49 -0.58
C ASP A 478 -23.14 -20.21 0.16
N SER A 479 -22.23 -19.25 0.39
CA SER A 479 -22.54 -17.96 0.99
C SER A 479 -23.18 -16.97 0.01
N GLY A 480 -23.24 -17.31 -1.28
CA GLY A 480 -23.84 -16.47 -2.31
C GLY A 480 -22.85 -15.53 -3.01
N ASN A 481 -21.54 -15.73 -2.86
CA ASN A 481 -20.52 -14.97 -3.57
C ASN A 481 -20.26 -15.58 -4.95
N THR A 482 -19.84 -14.76 -5.91
CA THR A 482 -19.29 -15.20 -7.19
C THR A 482 -17.76 -15.12 -7.14
N ILE A 483 -17.09 -16.18 -7.58
CA ILE A 483 -15.63 -16.25 -7.71
C ILE A 483 -15.27 -16.25 -9.19
N VAL A 484 -14.53 -15.23 -9.62
CA VAL A 484 -13.97 -15.13 -10.97
C VAL A 484 -12.52 -15.61 -10.93
N SER A 485 -12.21 -16.64 -11.70
CA SER A 485 -10.87 -17.20 -11.81
C SER A 485 -10.39 -17.11 -13.26
N ILE A 486 -9.10 -16.85 -13.44
CA ILE A 486 -8.47 -16.71 -14.74
C ILE A 486 -7.40 -17.77 -14.98
N ASP A 487 -7.28 -18.18 -16.23
CA ASP A 487 -6.14 -18.87 -16.84
C ASP A 487 -5.69 -17.99 -18.01
N ARG A 488 -4.58 -17.27 -17.81
CA ARG A 488 -4.15 -16.22 -18.76
C ARG A 488 -3.84 -16.75 -20.15
N ASP A 489 -3.40 -18.00 -20.31
CA ASP A 489 -3.11 -18.56 -21.65
C ASP A 489 -4.23 -19.47 -22.18
N GLY A 490 -5.26 -19.71 -21.37
CA GLY A 490 -6.44 -20.53 -21.68
C GLY A 490 -6.14 -22.02 -21.87
N SER A 491 -4.93 -22.46 -21.58
CA SER A 491 -4.45 -23.83 -21.78
C SER A 491 -3.93 -24.48 -20.50
N GLY A 492 -3.75 -23.71 -19.42
CA GLY A 492 -3.23 -24.14 -18.14
C GLY A 492 -1.74 -24.46 -18.17
N SER A 493 -1.00 -23.94 -19.16
CA SER A 493 0.35 -24.41 -19.47
C SER A 493 1.46 -23.54 -18.87
N ALA A 494 1.53 -22.27 -19.30
CA ALA A 494 2.43 -21.27 -18.75
C ALA A 494 1.83 -20.64 -17.50
N TYR A 495 0.50 -20.45 -17.51
CA TYR A 495 -0.26 -19.90 -16.39
C TYR A 495 -1.32 -20.91 -15.97
N GLN A 496 -1.44 -21.16 -14.67
CA GLN A 496 -2.46 -22.04 -14.11
C GLN A 496 -3.69 -21.23 -13.70
N SER A 497 -4.86 -21.86 -13.77
CA SER A 497 -6.09 -21.22 -13.31
C SER A 497 -6.01 -20.83 -11.83
N THR A 498 -6.34 -19.58 -11.51
CA THR A 498 -6.32 -19.03 -10.15
C THR A 498 -7.47 -18.02 -9.95
N THR A 499 -7.92 -17.85 -8.72
CA THR A 499 -8.86 -16.77 -8.37
C THR A 499 -8.22 -15.42 -8.66
N LEU A 500 -8.99 -14.54 -9.32
CA LEU A 500 -8.63 -13.15 -9.55
C LEU A 500 -9.43 -12.24 -8.61
N VAL A 501 -10.75 -12.42 -8.56
CA VAL A 501 -11.63 -11.57 -7.77
C VAL A 501 -12.83 -12.32 -7.22
N THR A 502 -13.22 -11.96 -6.01
CA THR A 502 -14.47 -12.38 -5.36
C THR A 502 -15.48 -11.26 -5.39
N LEU A 503 -16.64 -11.49 -6.00
CA LEU A 503 -17.80 -10.59 -5.95
C LEU A 503 -18.68 -11.03 -4.78
N GLU A 504 -18.82 -10.18 -3.77
CA GLU A 504 -19.57 -10.55 -2.56
C GLU A 504 -21.07 -10.47 -2.77
N ASN A 505 -21.81 -11.40 -2.15
CA ASN A 505 -23.28 -11.34 -2.05
C ASN A 505 -24.04 -11.27 -3.38
N VAL A 506 -23.39 -11.62 -4.50
CA VAL A 506 -23.96 -11.64 -5.85
C VAL A 506 -23.72 -12.98 -6.53
N ASN A 507 -24.73 -13.48 -7.23
CA ASN A 507 -24.64 -14.68 -8.05
C ASN A 507 -24.79 -14.28 -9.52
N ALA A 508 -23.72 -13.70 -10.07
CA ALA A 508 -23.64 -13.22 -11.44
C ALA A 508 -23.01 -14.27 -12.36
N THR A 509 -23.52 -14.38 -13.60
CA THR A 509 -22.97 -15.24 -14.65
C THR A 509 -21.79 -14.57 -15.35
N MET A 510 -21.00 -15.34 -16.11
CA MET A 510 -19.89 -14.80 -16.90
C MET A 510 -20.31 -13.62 -17.80
N ASP A 511 -21.41 -13.79 -18.54
CA ASP A 511 -21.95 -12.79 -19.48
C ASP A 511 -22.44 -11.52 -18.77
N GLU A 512 -22.78 -11.60 -17.48
CA GLU A 512 -23.19 -10.44 -16.67
C GLU A 512 -21.99 -9.71 -16.06
N ILE A 513 -20.86 -10.41 -15.88
CA ILE A 513 -19.66 -9.87 -15.23
C ILE A 513 -18.72 -9.21 -16.22
N LEU A 514 -18.55 -9.80 -17.40
CA LEU A 514 -17.51 -9.36 -18.32
C LEU A 514 -18.07 -8.40 -19.37
N HIS A 515 -17.39 -7.28 -19.55
CA HIS A 515 -17.57 -6.41 -20.70
C HIS A 515 -16.24 -6.34 -21.44
N HIS A 516 -16.20 -6.90 -22.64
CA HIS A 516 -15.04 -6.76 -23.51
C HIS A 516 -15.39 -5.83 -24.66
N SER A 517 -14.42 -5.08 -25.18
CA SER A 517 -14.64 -4.28 -26.38
C SER A 517 -14.89 -5.24 -27.55
N SER A 518 -16.16 -5.55 -27.84
CA SER A 518 -16.48 -6.37 -29.01
C SER A 518 -15.94 -5.65 -30.25
N THR A 519 -15.02 -6.31 -30.96
CA THR A 519 -14.54 -5.82 -32.27
C THR A 519 -15.61 -6.00 -33.36
N ASP A 520 -16.85 -6.31 -32.99
CA ASP A 520 -18.02 -6.28 -33.86
C ASP A 520 -18.44 -4.83 -34.12
N ASN A 521 -17.61 -4.15 -34.90
CA ASN A 521 -18.02 -2.98 -35.68
C ASN A 521 -19.10 -3.45 -36.68
N PRO A 522 -20.39 -3.06 -36.55
CA PRO A 522 -21.32 -3.29 -37.63
C PRO A 522 -20.95 -2.32 -38.75
N SER A 523 -20.69 -2.90 -39.92
CA SER A 523 -20.36 -2.20 -41.16
C SER A 523 -21.43 -1.22 -41.62
#